data_AF-A0A965SWU7-F1
#
_entry.id   AF-A0A965SWU7-F1
#
_cell.length_a   1.000
_cell.length_b   1.000
_cell.length_c   1.000
_cell.angle_alpha   90.00
_cell.angle_beta   90.00
_cell.angle_gamma   90.00
#
_symmetry.space_group_name_H-M   'P 1'
#
loop_
_entity.id
_entity.type
_entity.pdbx_description
1 polymer ?
#
loop_
_entity_poly.entity_id
_entity_poly.type
_entity_poly.pdbx_seq_one_letter_code
_entity_poly.pdbx_strand_id
1 'polypeptide(L)'
;MAQVIHPITEAPDRTLCTDCGISRSSDPKRCGRACQFIDPQYESLEQEIHGQSRTLNHGDGLFFGVYRKMYRASMREPLAGAQWTGIT
;
A
#
# COMPACT_ATOMS: atom_id res chain seq x y z
N MET A 1 7.30 -21.49 -14.34
CA MET A 1 8.13 -20.82 -13.32
C MET A 1 7.56 -21.20 -11.97
N ALA A 2 8.13 -22.20 -11.29
CA ALA A 2 7.65 -22.61 -9.97
C ALA A 2 7.99 -21.50 -8.97
N GLN A 3 6.97 -20.86 -8.41
CA GLN A 3 7.14 -19.86 -7.38
C GLN A 3 7.68 -20.56 -6.14
N VAL A 4 8.92 -20.24 -5.75
CA VAL A 4 9.51 -20.75 -4.51
C VAL A 4 8.69 -20.16 -3.36
N ILE A 5 7.85 -20.99 -2.76
CA ILE A 5 7.10 -20.64 -1.56
C ILE A 5 8.12 -20.61 -0.43
N HIS A 6 8.62 -19.41 -0.09
CA HIS A 6 9.41 -19.26 1.12
C HIS A 6 8.50 -19.61 2.30
N PRO A 7 8.94 -20.50 3.23
CA PRO A 7 8.18 -20.77 4.43
C PRO A 7 7.92 -19.44 5.13
N ILE A 8 6.68 -19.22 5.53
CA ILE A 8 6.27 -18.04 6.29
C ILE A 8 6.97 -18.15 7.64
N THR A 9 8.13 -17.52 7.78
CA THR A 9 8.87 -17.48 9.04
C THR A 9 8.02 -16.73 10.07
N GLU A 10 8.07 -17.17 11.33
CA GLU A 10 7.36 -16.49 12.40
C GLU A 10 7.82 -15.04 12.50
N ALA A 11 6.88 -14.10 12.47
CA ALA A 11 7.21 -12.69 12.53
C ALA A 11 7.67 -12.35 13.96
N PRO A 12 8.75 -11.56 14.12
CA PRO A 12 9.10 -11.04 15.45
C PRO A 12 7.91 -10.25 16.01
N ASP A 13 7.57 -10.51 17.27
CA ASP A 13 6.47 -9.82 17.94
C ASP A 13 6.71 -8.31 17.97
N ARG A 14 5.67 -7.56 17.58
CA ARG A 14 5.65 -6.10 17.59
C ARG A 14 4.22 -5.64 17.84
N THR A 15 4.04 -4.79 18.85
CA THR A 15 2.70 -4.35 19.32
C THR A 15 1.83 -3.71 18.25
N LEU A 16 2.43 -2.98 17.30
CA LEU A 16 1.71 -2.29 16.21
C LEU A 16 1.84 -3.02 14.86
N CYS A 17 2.22 -4.30 14.85
CA CYS A 17 2.31 -5.06 13.61
C CYS A 17 0.91 -5.26 13.00
N THR A 18 0.74 -4.84 11.75
CA THR A 18 -0.47 -5.10 10.95
C THR A 18 -0.29 -6.24 9.96
N ASP A 19 0.79 -7.00 10.10
CA ASP A 19 1.07 -8.15 9.26
C ASP A 19 1.32 -7.84 7.77
N CYS A 20 1.86 -6.65 7.46
CA CYS A 20 2.13 -6.21 6.08
C CYS A 20 3.19 -7.04 5.31
N GLY A 21 3.82 -8.03 5.96
CA GLY A 21 4.76 -8.98 5.33
C GLY A 21 6.24 -8.59 5.35
N ILE A 22 6.61 -7.32 5.59
CA ILE A 22 8.02 -6.88 5.64
C ILE A 22 8.82 -7.65 6.69
N SER A 23 8.21 -7.89 7.86
CA SER A 23 8.80 -8.61 9.00
C SER A 23 9.10 -10.09 8.72
N ARG A 24 8.55 -10.65 7.63
CA ARG A 24 8.78 -12.02 7.17
C ARG A 24 9.57 -12.12 5.87
N SER A 25 9.99 -10.99 5.33
CA SER A 25 10.84 -10.97 4.15
C SER A 25 12.25 -11.47 4.49
N SER A 26 13.09 -11.59 3.47
CA SER A 26 14.52 -11.88 3.65
C SER A 26 15.28 -10.81 4.46
N ASP A 27 14.69 -9.63 4.69
CA ASP A 27 15.25 -8.56 5.53
C ASP A 27 14.19 -7.98 6.49
N PRO A 28 13.88 -8.67 7.60
CA PRO A 28 12.89 -8.25 8.60
C PRO A 28 13.20 -6.89 9.26
N LYS A 29 14.47 -6.46 9.26
CA LYS A 29 14.88 -5.19 9.86
C LYS A 29 14.45 -3.98 9.03
N ARG A 30 14.04 -4.18 7.77
CA ARG A 30 13.43 -3.13 6.94
C ARG A 30 12.22 -2.48 7.57
N CYS A 31 11.54 -3.15 8.51
CA CYS A 31 10.49 -2.53 9.31
C CYS A 31 10.93 -1.18 9.91
N GLY A 32 12.19 -1.02 10.32
CA GLY A 32 12.70 0.23 10.91
C GLY A 32 12.74 1.45 9.98
N ARG A 33 12.57 1.26 8.67
CA ARG A 33 12.61 2.33 7.65
C ARG A 33 11.47 2.27 6.62
N ALA A 34 10.55 1.33 6.79
CA ALA A 34 9.48 1.07 5.81
C ALA A 34 8.13 0.77 6.46
N CYS A 35 8.09 0.47 7.77
CA CYS A 35 6.83 0.23 8.46
C CYS A 35 6.11 1.55 8.69
N GLN A 36 4.85 1.63 8.24
CA GLN A 36 4.00 2.81 8.45
C GLN A 36 3.79 3.18 9.93
N PHE A 37 4.00 2.23 10.85
CA PHE A 37 3.84 2.42 12.31
C PHE A 37 5.15 2.72 13.04
N ILE A 38 6.29 2.62 12.37
CA ILE A 38 7.62 2.91 12.95
C ILE A 38 8.21 4.18 12.33
N ASP A 39 8.09 4.32 11.02
CA ASP A 39 8.69 5.42 10.25
C ASP A 39 7.72 5.87 9.13
N PRO A 40 6.63 6.59 9.48
CA PRO A 40 5.67 7.08 8.50
C PRO A 40 6.25 8.24 7.67
N GLN A 41 6.49 7.99 6.39
CA GLN A 41 7.10 8.95 5.45
C GLN A 41 6.11 9.47 4.40
N TYR A 42 4.86 9.73 4.77
CA TYR A 42 3.78 10.00 3.79
C TYR A 42 4.05 11.21 2.90
N GLU A 43 4.40 12.37 3.47
CA GLU A 43 4.57 13.61 2.68
C GLU A 43 5.77 13.55 1.73
N SER A 44 6.90 12.98 2.19
CA SER A 44 8.11 12.84 1.37
C SER A 44 7.88 11.84 0.22
N LEU A 45 7.24 10.70 0.50
CA LEU A 45 6.92 9.71 -0.52
C LEU A 45 5.86 10.23 -1.51
N GLU A 46 4.90 11.05 -1.08
CA GLU A 46 3.98 11.71 -2.01
C GLU A 46 4.72 12.64 -2.96
N GLN A 47 5.62 13.47 -2.43
CA GLN A 47 6.43 14.36 -3.26
C GLN A 47 7.33 13.58 -4.24
N GLU A 48 7.94 12.48 -3.79
CA GLU A 48 8.81 11.63 -4.62
C GLU A 48 8.02 10.90 -5.72
N ILE A 49 6.89 10.27 -5.38
CA ILE A 49 6.13 9.39 -6.28
C ILE A 49 5.19 10.20 -7.19
N HIS A 50 4.60 11.28 -6.68
CA HIS A 50 3.58 12.05 -7.39
C HIS A 50 4.04 13.45 -7.83
N GLY A 51 5.23 13.89 -7.42
CA GLY A 51 5.75 15.22 -7.73
C GLY A 51 5.11 16.35 -6.90
N GLN A 52 4.23 16.02 -5.97
CA GLN A 52 3.60 16.96 -5.04
C GLN A 52 3.10 16.22 -3.79
N SER A 53 3.10 16.86 -2.64
CA SER A 53 2.37 16.40 -1.45
C SER A 53 0.91 16.84 -1.49
N ARG A 54 0.05 16.18 -0.71
CA ARG A 54 -1.35 16.62 -0.55
C ARG A 54 -1.42 18.04 0.04
N THR A 55 -2.32 18.90 -0.45
CA THR A 55 -2.48 20.27 0.06
C THR A 55 -3.95 20.70 0.12
N LEU A 56 -4.25 21.70 0.96
CA LEU A 56 -5.57 22.35 1.05
C LEU A 56 -5.99 23.08 -0.24
N ASN A 57 -5.01 23.51 -1.04
CA ASN A 57 -5.26 24.33 -2.22
C ASN A 57 -5.68 23.50 -3.44
N HIS A 58 -5.69 22.16 -3.31
CA HIS A 58 -6.01 21.23 -4.38
C HIS A 58 -7.24 20.37 -4.05
N GLY A 59 -8.42 21.00 -4.10
CA GLY A 59 -9.71 20.33 -3.94
C GLY A 59 -9.81 19.52 -2.65
N ASP A 60 -10.27 18.26 -2.76
CA ASP A 60 -10.43 17.35 -1.61
C ASP A 60 -9.14 16.60 -1.25
N GLY A 61 -7.98 17.16 -1.58
CA GLY A 61 -6.67 16.53 -1.44
C GLY A 61 -6.31 16.11 -0.01
N LEU A 62 -6.81 16.83 1.01
CA LEU A 62 -6.62 16.40 2.40
C LEU A 62 -7.39 15.12 2.76
N PHE A 63 -8.51 14.87 2.09
CA PHE A 63 -9.35 13.70 2.37
C PHE A 63 -8.94 12.49 1.53
N PHE A 64 -8.71 12.69 0.22
CA PHE A 64 -8.42 11.60 -0.71
C PHE A 64 -6.93 11.46 -1.08
N GLY A 65 -6.05 12.35 -0.60
CA GLY A 65 -4.63 12.36 -0.95
C GLY A 65 -4.35 13.00 -2.31
N VAL A 66 -3.21 12.67 -2.91
CA VAL A 66 -2.81 13.19 -4.23
C VAL A 66 -3.54 12.43 -5.35
N TYR A 67 -4.33 13.13 -6.16
CA TYR A 67 -5.09 12.53 -7.28
C TYR A 67 -5.10 13.44 -8.52
N ARG A 68 -5.35 12.84 -9.69
CA ARG A 68 -5.58 13.59 -10.95
C ARG A 68 -7.06 13.72 -11.29
N LYS A 69 -7.81 12.62 -11.18
CA LYS A 69 -9.25 12.52 -11.50
C LYS A 69 -9.88 11.39 -10.69
N MET A 70 -11.19 11.49 -10.41
CA MET A 70 -11.97 10.45 -9.74
C MET A 70 -13.12 10.00 -10.63
N TYR A 71 -13.39 8.69 -10.64
CA TYR A 71 -14.40 8.06 -11.48
C TYR A 71 -15.06 6.90 -10.75
N ARG A 72 -16.21 6.44 -11.27
CA ARG A 72 -16.83 5.15 -10.91
C ARG A 72 -16.76 4.23 -12.11
N ALA A 73 -16.33 2.98 -11.93
CA ALA A 73 -16.15 2.02 -13.02
C ALA A 73 -16.62 0.62 -12.63
N SER A 74 -17.00 -0.17 -13.64
CA SER A 74 -17.33 -1.59 -13.55
C SER A 74 -16.95 -2.27 -14.87
N MET A 75 -16.44 -3.51 -14.82
CA MET A 75 -16.23 -4.31 -16.03
C MET A 75 -17.57 -4.58 -16.73
N ARG A 76 -17.61 -4.55 -18.06
CA ARG A 76 -18.81 -4.95 -18.83
C ARG A 76 -19.10 -6.43 -18.65
N GLU A 77 -18.05 -7.24 -18.59
CA GLU A 77 -18.11 -8.67 -18.29
C GLU A 77 -17.35 -8.91 -16.97
N PRO A 78 -18.05 -9.10 -15.84
CA PRO A 78 -17.43 -9.33 -14.55
C PRO A 78 -16.63 -10.64 -14.50
N LEU A 79 -15.44 -10.61 -13.88
CA LEU A 79 -14.62 -11.81 -13.66
C LEU A 79 -15.25 -12.69 -12.57
N ALA A 80 -15.61 -13.92 -12.92
CA ALA A 80 -16.15 -14.89 -11.98
C ALA A 80 -15.18 -15.16 -10.81
N GLY A 81 -15.69 -15.11 -9.58
CA GLY A 81 -14.91 -15.32 -8.36
C GLY A 81 -14.11 -14.10 -7.88
N ALA A 82 -14.15 -12.96 -8.58
CA ALA A 82 -13.59 -11.72 -8.08
C ALA A 82 -14.42 -11.12 -6.93
N GLN A 83 -13.79 -10.32 -6.06
CA GLN A 83 -14.46 -9.62 -4.95
C GLN A 83 -15.55 -8.62 -5.45
N TRP A 84 -15.37 -8.07 -6.64
CA TRP A 84 -16.31 -7.16 -7.32
C TRP A 84 -16.42 -7.55 -8.80
N THR A 85 -16.17 -6.63 -9.74
CA THR A 85 -16.19 -6.94 -11.19
C THR A 85 -14.84 -7.37 -11.76
N GLY A 86 -13.76 -7.30 -10.96
CA GLY A 86 -12.42 -7.76 -11.36
C GLY A 86 -11.55 -6.72 -12.07
N ILE A 87 -11.65 -5.44 -11.70
CA ILE A 87 -10.70 -4.41 -12.15
C ILE A 87 -9.36 -4.63 -11.41
N THR A 88 -8.26 -4.75 -12.14
CA THR A 88 -6.89 -4.95 -11.62
C THR A 88 -5.92 -3.99 -12.27
#